data_AF-I1VB47-F1
#
_entry.id   AF-I1VB47-F1
#
_cell.length_a   1.000
_cell.length_b   1.000
_cell.length_c   1.000
_cell.angle_alpha   90.00
_cell.angle_beta   90.00
_cell.angle_gamma   90.00
#
_symmetry.space_group_name_H-M   'P 1'
#
loop_
_entity.id
_entity.type
_entity.pdbx_description
1 polymer ?
#
loop_
_entity_poly.entity_id
_entity_poly.type
_entity_poly.pdbx_seq_one_letter_code
_entity_poly.pdbx_strand_id
1 'polypeptide(L)'
;INFVLLLRELKSAFAPYGFLLTAAVSPGKSAIDSAYDIPAVASALDQIHLMAYDYHGSWETYTGLNAPLYANPSVESGSNLLLNVNWTVNYWISNGAPASKIILGMGLYGRGFTLASPTQNGFYAYAPQPITAGPYTRESGTWGYNEICEKFKADPSWTVVRDSSYLTPYAFKSSQWIGYDDQQSLTIKAQYASSMNLGGAMVWSIETDDFRGLCHNVPFILIKTPRTTTTTTTPVTTTTTKISSTSTPSTTTQGTTICGPTSSITTTKSPSIYTTLPPITTTAGAPPPNTL
;
A
#
# COMPACT_ATOMS: atom_id res chain seq x y z
N ILE A 1 24.84 2.04 15.37
CA ILE A 1 25.43 1.77 16.71
C ILE A 1 24.73 2.58 17.80
N ASN A 2 24.85 3.91 17.84
CA ASN A 2 24.36 4.74 18.98
C ASN A 2 22.86 4.54 19.30
N PHE A 3 22.00 4.37 18.30
CA PHE A 3 20.57 4.10 18.51
C PHE A 3 20.31 2.83 19.36
N VAL A 4 21.06 1.75 19.12
CA VAL A 4 20.94 0.50 19.89
C VAL A 4 21.38 0.68 21.35
N LEU A 5 22.42 1.51 21.59
CA LEU A 5 22.88 1.82 22.95
C LEU A 5 21.78 2.54 23.73
N LEU A 6 21.20 3.60 23.14
CA LEU A 6 20.07 4.34 23.72
C LEU A 6 18.89 3.41 24.05
N LEU A 7 18.49 2.52 23.13
CA LEU A 7 17.39 1.58 23.39
C LEU A 7 17.69 0.60 24.52
N ARG A 8 18.94 0.13 24.66
CA ARG A 8 19.34 -0.77 25.76
C ARG A 8 19.38 -0.07 27.11
N GLU A 9 19.89 1.15 27.15
CA GLU A 9 19.93 1.98 28.36
C GLU A 9 18.51 2.34 28.82
N LEU A 10 17.64 2.78 27.91
CA LEU A 10 16.23 3.03 28.20
C LEU A 10 15.51 1.76 28.68
N LYS A 11 15.68 0.60 28.04
CA LYS A 11 15.05 -0.65 28.48
C LYS A 11 15.48 -1.02 29.91
N SER A 12 16.77 -0.86 30.21
CA SER A 12 17.32 -1.15 31.55
C SER A 12 16.78 -0.18 32.60
N ALA A 13 16.63 1.10 32.27
CA ALA A 13 16.05 2.11 33.15
C ALA A 13 14.53 1.94 33.36
N PHE A 14 13.82 1.42 32.36
CA PHE A 14 12.36 1.21 32.38
C PHE A 14 11.93 -0.08 33.09
N ALA A 15 12.77 -1.12 33.06
CA ALA A 15 12.46 -2.44 33.62
C ALA A 15 11.99 -2.44 35.09
N PRO A 16 12.59 -1.67 36.04
CA PRO A 16 12.11 -1.61 37.42
C PRO A 16 10.69 -1.04 37.60
N TYR A 17 10.21 -0.27 36.62
CA TYR A 17 8.90 0.38 36.64
C TYR A 17 7.85 -0.34 35.77
N GLY A 18 8.25 -1.36 35.00
CA GLY A 18 7.37 -2.04 34.06
C GLY A 18 6.91 -1.17 32.89
N PHE A 19 7.64 -0.11 32.54
CA PHE A 19 7.30 0.75 31.41
C PHE A 19 7.62 0.09 30.07
N LEU A 20 6.73 0.27 29.09
CA LEU A 20 6.95 -0.17 27.71
C LEU A 20 7.97 0.72 27.00
N LEU A 21 8.87 0.12 26.22
CA LEU A 21 9.73 0.82 25.29
C LEU A 21 9.35 0.47 23.84
N THR A 22 8.90 1.46 23.09
CA THR A 22 8.51 1.33 21.68
C THR A 22 9.23 2.36 20.81
N ALA A 23 9.31 2.12 19.50
CA ALA A 23 9.82 3.10 18.55
C ALA A 23 9.02 3.08 17.25
N ALA A 24 8.80 4.25 16.67
CA ALA A 24 8.35 4.40 15.29
C ALA A 24 9.55 4.24 14.35
N VAL A 25 9.44 3.39 13.33
CA VAL A 25 10.57 3.03 12.45
C VAL A 25 10.24 3.18 10.96
N SER A 26 11.23 3.55 10.17
CA SER A 26 11.09 3.86 8.74
C SER A 26 10.69 2.62 7.91
N PRO A 27 9.86 2.79 6.86
CA PRO A 27 9.50 1.72 5.94
C PRO A 27 10.49 1.54 4.78
N GLY A 28 11.34 2.53 4.49
CA GLY A 28 12.15 2.59 3.28
C GLY A 28 13.52 1.90 3.44
N LYS A 29 13.87 1.01 2.50
CA LYS A 29 15.09 0.18 2.56
C LYS A 29 16.37 0.97 2.91
N SER A 30 16.61 2.10 2.25
CA SER A 30 17.81 2.92 2.45
C SER A 30 17.95 3.42 3.89
N ALA A 31 16.84 3.87 4.50
CA ALA A 31 16.82 4.29 5.89
C ALA A 31 16.95 3.09 6.85
N ILE A 32 16.33 1.96 6.52
CA ILE A 32 16.43 0.72 7.32
C ILE A 32 17.87 0.23 7.38
N ASP A 33 18.52 0.06 6.23
CA ASP A 33 19.89 -0.48 6.11
C ASP A 33 20.94 0.40 6.80
N SER A 34 20.72 1.73 6.82
CA SER A 34 21.67 2.69 7.39
C SER A 34 21.46 2.95 8.89
N ALA A 35 20.22 2.82 9.39
CA ALA A 35 19.87 3.21 10.76
C ALA A 35 19.68 2.03 11.74
N TYR A 36 19.21 0.86 11.27
CA TYR A 36 18.70 -0.20 12.16
C TYR A 36 19.50 -1.51 12.10
N ASP A 37 20.15 -1.84 13.20
CA ASP A 37 20.47 -3.23 13.57
C ASP A 37 19.16 -3.89 14.01
N ILE A 38 18.42 -4.48 13.06
CA ILE A 38 17.06 -5.00 13.29
C ILE A 38 17.01 -6.02 14.45
N PRO A 39 17.91 -7.03 14.55
CA PRO A 39 17.91 -7.95 15.69
C PRO A 39 18.14 -7.25 17.03
N ALA A 40 19.06 -6.29 17.11
CA ALA A 40 19.32 -5.59 18.38
C ALA A 40 18.18 -4.62 18.76
N VAL A 41 17.59 -3.94 17.78
CA VAL A 41 16.40 -3.09 17.96
C VAL A 41 15.20 -3.93 18.42
N ALA A 42 14.93 -5.05 17.75
CA ALA A 42 13.81 -5.94 18.08
C ALA A 42 13.98 -6.67 19.43
N SER A 43 15.21 -6.90 19.88
CA SER A 43 15.50 -7.39 21.22
C SER A 43 15.23 -6.32 22.29
N ALA A 44 15.61 -5.07 22.02
CA ALA A 44 15.44 -3.97 22.97
C ALA A 44 13.99 -3.48 23.11
N LEU A 45 13.25 -3.34 22.01
CA LEU A 45 11.88 -2.84 22.02
C LEU A 45 10.86 -3.89 22.46
N ASP A 46 9.76 -3.46 23.06
CA ASP A 46 8.58 -4.30 23.31
C ASP A 46 7.65 -4.31 22.10
N GLN A 47 7.55 -3.18 21.38
CA GLN A 47 6.82 -3.04 20.11
C GLN A 47 7.59 -2.18 19.11
N ILE A 48 7.50 -2.55 17.83
CA ILE A 48 8.09 -1.87 16.68
C ILE A 48 6.94 -1.27 15.87
N HIS A 49 6.75 0.05 15.94
CA HIS A 49 5.66 0.73 15.25
C HIS A 49 6.13 1.08 13.84
N LEU A 50 5.84 0.20 12.89
CA LEU A 50 6.33 0.30 11.52
C LEU A 50 5.52 1.36 10.76
N MET A 51 6.16 2.47 10.37
CA MET A 51 5.50 3.58 9.68
C MET A 51 5.23 3.22 8.21
N ALA A 52 4.32 2.27 7.96
CA ALA A 52 4.06 1.68 6.64
C ALA A 52 3.15 2.58 5.76
N TYR A 53 3.58 3.82 5.58
CA TYR A 53 2.96 4.91 4.84
C TYR A 53 4.08 5.88 4.39
N ASP A 54 3.76 6.97 3.69
CA ASP A 54 4.74 7.88 3.08
C ASP A 54 5.71 7.19 2.10
N TYR A 55 5.22 6.18 1.38
CA TYR A 55 5.99 5.54 0.30
C TYR A 55 6.15 6.46 -0.91
N HIS A 56 5.12 7.24 -1.22
CA HIS A 56 5.10 8.24 -2.28
C HIS A 56 4.47 9.55 -1.80
N GLY A 57 4.88 10.66 -2.40
CA GLY A 57 4.40 11.99 -2.01
C GLY A 57 5.02 13.11 -2.83
N SER A 58 4.63 14.35 -2.54
CA SER A 58 4.97 15.54 -3.34
C SER A 58 6.46 15.96 -3.34
N TRP A 59 7.34 15.13 -2.78
CA TRP A 59 8.79 15.17 -3.02
C TRP A 59 9.18 14.50 -4.35
N GLU A 60 8.28 13.73 -4.95
CA GLU A 60 8.38 13.17 -6.30
C GLU A 60 7.70 14.06 -7.34
N THR A 61 7.98 13.80 -8.63
CA THR A 61 7.39 14.52 -9.77
C THR A 61 6.27 13.74 -10.47
N TYR A 62 5.82 12.64 -9.87
CA TYR A 62 4.80 11.74 -10.40
C TYR A 62 3.84 11.28 -9.30
N THR A 63 2.61 10.90 -9.67
CA THR A 63 1.64 10.35 -8.73
C THR A 63 2.05 8.98 -8.19
N GLY A 64 1.93 8.79 -6.87
CA GLY A 64 2.12 7.50 -6.22
C GLY A 64 1.23 7.35 -5.00
N LEU A 65 0.92 6.11 -4.61
CA LEU A 65 0.05 5.82 -3.47
C LEU A 65 0.78 6.07 -2.14
N ASN A 66 0.10 6.68 -1.16
CA ASN A 66 0.66 6.89 0.18
C ASN A 66 1.12 5.58 0.84
N ALA A 67 0.30 4.53 0.73
CA ALA A 67 0.49 3.25 1.42
C ALA A 67 0.00 2.04 0.60
N PRO A 68 0.55 1.73 -0.59
CA PRO A 68 0.14 0.55 -1.35
C PRO A 68 0.45 -0.73 -0.55
N LEU A 69 -0.48 -1.71 -0.56
CA LEU A 69 -0.24 -2.97 0.15
C LEU A 69 0.79 -3.83 -0.57
N TYR A 70 0.70 -3.91 -1.90
CA TYR A 70 1.67 -4.55 -2.78
C TYR A 70 2.04 -3.62 -3.94
N ALA A 71 3.16 -3.92 -4.60
CA ALA A 71 3.55 -3.33 -5.87
C ALA A 71 2.77 -3.93 -7.06
N ASN A 72 2.73 -3.22 -8.19
CA ASN A 72 2.28 -3.70 -9.49
C ASN A 72 3.46 -3.75 -10.49
N PRO A 73 4.08 -4.93 -10.72
CA PRO A 73 5.23 -5.08 -11.63
C PRO A 73 4.95 -4.82 -13.12
N SER A 74 3.69 -4.57 -13.52
CA SER A 74 3.37 -4.11 -14.89
C SER A 74 3.39 -2.59 -15.05
N VAL A 75 3.50 -1.85 -13.93
CA VAL A 75 3.57 -0.38 -13.88
C VAL A 75 4.90 0.08 -13.26
N GLU A 76 5.39 -0.66 -12.26
CA GLU A 76 6.52 -0.27 -11.42
C GLU A 76 7.81 -1.01 -11.78
N SER A 77 8.95 -0.35 -11.53
CA SER A 77 10.28 -0.94 -11.75
C SER A 77 11.30 -0.38 -10.75
N GLY A 78 12.47 -1.01 -10.68
CA GLY A 78 13.57 -0.56 -9.83
C GLY A 78 13.21 -0.51 -8.34
N SER A 79 13.56 0.58 -7.67
CA SER A 79 13.29 0.80 -6.24
C SER A 79 11.82 0.84 -5.89
N ASN A 80 10.94 1.20 -6.82
CA ASN A 80 9.51 1.42 -6.53
C ASN A 80 8.79 0.10 -6.21
N LEU A 81 9.29 -1.03 -6.74
CA LEU A 81 8.84 -2.38 -6.37
C LEU A 81 9.04 -2.71 -4.87
N LEU A 82 9.84 -1.92 -4.16
CA LEU A 82 10.11 -2.06 -2.72
C LEU A 82 9.23 -1.12 -1.87
N LEU A 83 8.56 -0.14 -2.48
CA LEU A 83 7.81 0.92 -1.80
C LEU A 83 6.36 0.51 -1.50
N ASN A 84 6.19 -0.60 -0.78
CA ASN A 84 4.88 -1.13 -0.37
C ASN A 84 4.92 -1.82 0.98
N VAL A 85 3.77 -1.83 1.66
CA VAL A 85 3.59 -2.40 3.01
C VAL A 85 4.10 -3.84 3.09
N ASN A 86 3.75 -4.68 2.13
CA ASN A 86 4.13 -6.09 2.16
C ASN A 86 5.64 -6.30 2.04
N TRP A 87 6.31 -5.56 1.16
CA TRP A 87 7.77 -5.64 1.03
C TRP A 87 8.44 -5.25 2.35
N THR A 88 8.05 -4.11 2.92
CA THR A 88 8.64 -3.61 4.17
C THR A 88 8.41 -4.56 5.35
N VAL A 89 7.20 -5.09 5.54
CA VAL A 89 6.91 -6.05 6.63
C VAL A 89 7.77 -7.31 6.48
N ASN A 90 7.86 -7.89 5.28
CA ASN A 90 8.71 -9.05 5.04
C ASN A 90 10.20 -8.73 5.21
N TYR A 91 10.64 -7.51 4.87
CA TYR A 91 12.03 -7.08 5.06
C TYR A 91 12.41 -7.04 6.55
N TRP A 92 11.56 -6.46 7.41
CA TRP A 92 11.78 -6.44 8.86
C TRP A 92 11.80 -7.87 9.45
N ILE A 93 10.86 -8.73 9.05
CA ILE A 93 10.78 -10.12 9.54
C ILE A 93 12.01 -10.94 9.11
N SER A 94 12.37 -10.90 7.82
CA SER A 94 13.51 -11.66 7.28
C SER A 94 14.87 -11.21 7.83
N ASN A 95 14.98 -9.97 8.31
CA ASN A 95 16.16 -9.44 8.99
C ASN A 95 16.10 -9.56 10.53
N GLY A 96 15.17 -10.35 11.07
CA GLY A 96 15.20 -10.80 12.47
C GLY A 96 14.25 -10.09 13.45
N ALA A 97 13.32 -9.26 12.99
CA ALA A 97 12.25 -8.76 13.85
C ALA A 97 11.16 -9.84 14.04
N PRO A 98 10.79 -10.22 15.28
CA PRO A 98 9.66 -11.09 15.51
C PRO A 98 8.36 -10.43 15.02
N ALA A 99 7.59 -11.13 14.18
CA ALA A 99 6.33 -10.62 13.62
C ALA A 99 5.38 -10.08 14.71
N SER A 100 5.27 -10.80 15.84
CA SER A 100 4.45 -10.42 16.99
C SER A 100 4.88 -9.13 17.72
N LYS A 101 6.08 -8.58 17.43
CA LYS A 101 6.49 -7.25 17.89
C LYS A 101 6.21 -6.14 16.88
N ILE A 102 5.97 -6.46 15.61
CA ILE A 102 5.68 -5.47 14.56
C ILE A 102 4.22 -5.03 14.70
N ILE A 103 4.03 -3.72 14.84
CA ILE A 103 2.72 -3.06 14.87
C ILE A 103 2.60 -2.30 13.55
N LEU A 104 1.66 -2.70 12.70
CA LEU A 104 1.52 -2.15 11.34
C LEU A 104 0.92 -0.74 11.38
N GLY A 105 1.67 0.27 10.95
CA GLY A 105 1.18 1.63 10.77
C GLY A 105 0.15 1.75 9.65
N MET A 106 -0.95 2.44 9.93
CA MET A 106 -2.04 2.72 9.01
C MET A 106 -2.28 4.23 8.97
N GLY A 107 -1.96 4.87 7.84
CA GLY A 107 -2.17 6.29 7.63
C GLY A 107 -3.66 6.61 7.43
N LEU A 108 -4.23 7.49 8.24
CA LEU A 108 -5.59 7.99 8.13
C LEU A 108 -5.63 9.33 7.34
N TYR A 109 -4.78 9.41 6.33
CA TYR A 109 -4.55 10.56 5.47
C TYR A 109 -4.09 10.08 4.08
N GLY A 110 -4.15 10.96 3.08
CA GLY A 110 -3.65 10.71 1.74
C GLY A 110 -2.50 11.63 1.35
N ARG A 111 -1.60 11.14 0.50
CA ARG A 111 -0.57 11.94 -0.17
C ARG A 111 -1.06 12.30 -1.57
N GLY A 112 -0.95 13.57 -1.94
CA GLY A 112 -1.62 14.10 -3.12
C GLY A 112 -0.78 15.05 -3.96
N PHE A 113 -1.13 15.12 -5.23
CA PHE A 113 -0.42 15.83 -6.28
C PHE A 113 -1.38 16.69 -7.12
N THR A 114 -0.80 17.65 -7.84
CA THR A 114 -1.46 18.39 -8.92
C THR A 114 -0.90 17.89 -10.27
N LEU A 115 -1.74 17.18 -11.03
CA LEU A 115 -1.45 16.62 -12.35
C LEU A 115 -1.11 17.72 -13.35
N ALA A 116 -0.06 17.51 -14.15
CA ALA A 116 0.28 18.39 -15.26
C ALA A 116 -0.76 18.31 -16.40
N SER A 117 -1.45 17.17 -16.55
CA SER A 117 -2.58 17.01 -17.45
C SER A 117 -3.73 16.23 -16.78
N PRO A 118 -4.96 16.77 -16.69
CA PRO A 118 -6.13 16.05 -16.16
C PRO A 118 -6.44 14.71 -16.84
N THR A 119 -6.00 14.51 -18.09
CA THR A 119 -6.19 13.27 -18.85
C THR A 119 -5.15 12.20 -18.53
N GLN A 120 -4.06 12.56 -17.85
CA GLN A 120 -3.04 11.64 -17.34
C GLN A 120 -3.19 11.60 -15.83
N ASN A 121 -4.10 10.75 -15.35
CA ASN A 121 -4.54 10.69 -13.95
C ASN A 121 -4.32 9.32 -13.29
N GLY A 122 -3.63 8.40 -13.98
CA GLY A 122 -3.26 7.09 -13.45
C GLY A 122 -2.12 7.13 -12.43
N PHE A 123 -1.64 5.95 -12.05
CA PHE A 123 -0.39 5.78 -11.31
C PHE A 123 0.80 6.30 -12.12
N TYR A 124 1.80 6.87 -11.46
CA TYR A 124 3.03 7.40 -12.07
C TYR A 124 2.83 8.45 -13.17
N ALA A 125 1.67 9.13 -13.16
CA ALA A 125 1.38 10.25 -14.04
C ALA A 125 2.18 11.50 -13.63
N TYR A 126 2.65 12.29 -14.60
CA TYR A 126 3.48 13.46 -14.32
C TYR A 126 2.70 14.55 -13.56
N ALA A 127 3.17 14.86 -12.35
CA ALA A 127 2.50 15.72 -11.39
C ALA A 127 3.54 16.42 -10.48
N PRO A 128 4.27 17.42 -11.00
CA PRO A 128 5.44 18.02 -10.34
C PRO A 128 5.11 18.99 -9.20
N GLN A 129 3.85 19.03 -8.74
CA GLN A 129 3.37 19.97 -7.74
C GLN A 129 2.51 19.23 -6.71
N PRO A 130 2.52 19.63 -5.42
CA PRO A 130 1.64 19.06 -4.40
C PRO A 130 0.15 19.31 -4.71
N ILE A 131 -0.74 18.50 -4.13
CA ILE A 131 -2.16 18.85 -4.05
C ILE A 131 -2.34 20.12 -3.21
N THR A 132 -3.35 20.92 -3.51
CA THR A 132 -3.64 22.15 -2.76
C THR A 132 -3.97 21.84 -1.29
N ALA A 133 -3.48 22.66 -0.36
CA ALA A 133 -3.67 22.46 1.08
C ALA A 133 -5.15 22.34 1.48
N GLY A 134 -5.43 21.45 2.44
CA GLY A 134 -6.75 21.29 3.03
C GLY A 134 -7.12 22.42 4.03
N PRO A 135 -8.41 22.62 4.35
CA PRO A 135 -8.84 23.68 5.29
C PRO A 135 -8.38 23.44 6.75
N TYR A 136 -8.12 22.19 7.12
CA TYR A 136 -7.81 21.73 8.48
C TYR A 136 -6.34 21.37 8.64
N THR A 137 -5.78 20.54 7.74
CA THR A 137 -4.35 20.19 7.73
C THR A 137 -3.46 21.37 7.36
N ARG A 138 -3.92 22.19 6.40
CA ARG A 138 -3.23 23.41 5.92
C ARG A 138 -1.82 23.18 5.37
N GLU A 139 -1.51 21.93 5.01
CA GLU A 139 -0.26 21.51 4.38
C GLU A 139 -0.55 21.10 2.93
N SER A 140 0.21 21.64 1.97
CA SER A 140 0.12 21.22 0.58
C SER A 140 0.80 19.85 0.40
N GLY A 141 0.16 18.93 -0.31
CA GLY A 141 0.69 17.58 -0.55
C GLY A 141 0.07 16.47 0.32
N THR A 142 -0.75 16.84 1.30
CA THR A 142 -1.47 15.89 2.18
C THR A 142 -2.89 16.37 2.48
N TRP A 143 -3.83 15.44 2.68
CA TRP A 143 -5.14 15.71 3.28
C TRP A 143 -5.47 14.63 4.32
N GLY A 144 -6.06 15.02 5.44
CA GLY A 144 -6.64 14.06 6.40
C GLY A 144 -7.86 13.36 5.80
N TYR A 145 -8.18 12.14 6.26
CA TYR A 145 -9.36 11.43 5.76
C TYR A 145 -10.68 12.20 5.98
N ASN A 146 -10.79 12.98 7.06
CA ASN A 146 -11.86 13.97 7.26
C ASN A 146 -11.98 14.94 6.08
N GLU A 147 -10.88 15.55 5.63
CA GLU A 147 -10.88 16.47 4.48
C GLU A 147 -11.18 15.75 3.16
N ILE A 148 -10.67 14.53 2.98
CA ILE A 148 -10.92 13.68 1.81
C ILE A 148 -12.41 13.37 1.70
N CYS A 149 -13.02 12.84 2.77
CA CYS A 149 -14.41 12.42 2.74
C CYS A 149 -15.37 13.62 2.65
N GLU A 150 -15.06 14.75 3.27
CA GLU A 150 -15.85 15.98 3.12
C GLU A 150 -15.80 16.52 1.68
N LYS A 151 -14.62 16.52 1.04
CA LYS A 151 -14.48 16.92 -0.38
C LYS A 151 -15.26 16.01 -1.32
N PHE A 152 -15.25 14.70 -1.11
CA PHE A 152 -15.98 13.75 -1.95
C PHE A 152 -17.50 13.83 -1.71
N LYS A 153 -17.92 14.11 -0.47
CA LYS A 153 -19.34 14.30 -0.12
C LYS A 153 -19.90 15.63 -0.63
N ALA A 154 -19.09 16.68 -0.64
CA ALA A 154 -19.46 17.99 -1.17
C ALA A 154 -19.46 18.04 -2.71
N ASP A 155 -18.69 17.17 -3.37
CA ASP A 155 -18.55 17.16 -4.82
C ASP A 155 -18.48 15.72 -5.38
N PRO A 156 -19.56 15.20 -5.99
CA PRO A 156 -19.61 13.84 -6.52
C PRO A 156 -18.82 13.65 -7.84
N SER A 157 -18.12 14.68 -8.35
CA SER A 157 -17.26 14.55 -9.55
C SER A 157 -15.89 13.91 -9.27
N TRP A 158 -15.56 13.65 -7.99
CA TRP A 158 -14.38 12.86 -7.62
C TRP A 158 -14.54 11.41 -8.08
N THR A 159 -13.61 10.96 -8.92
CA THR A 159 -13.54 9.56 -9.38
C THR A 159 -12.58 8.78 -8.48
N VAL A 160 -13.09 7.79 -7.76
CA VAL A 160 -12.28 6.83 -6.99
C VAL A 160 -11.90 5.66 -7.89
N VAL A 161 -10.61 5.34 -7.93
CA VAL A 161 -10.05 4.22 -8.70
C VAL A 161 -9.43 3.21 -7.73
N ARG A 162 -9.73 1.93 -7.96
CA ARG A 162 -9.11 0.80 -7.26
C ARG A 162 -8.47 -0.13 -8.28
N ASP A 163 -7.26 -0.57 -7.96
CA ASP A 163 -6.49 -1.54 -8.72
C ASP A 163 -6.22 -2.75 -7.81
N SER A 164 -6.38 -3.95 -8.38
CA SER A 164 -6.32 -5.22 -7.64
C SER A 164 -4.91 -5.63 -7.23
N SER A 165 -3.86 -5.05 -7.82
CA SER A 165 -2.48 -5.25 -7.37
C SER A 165 -2.20 -4.45 -6.11
N TYR A 166 -2.49 -3.14 -6.10
CA TYR A 166 -2.13 -2.27 -4.98
C TYR A 166 -3.03 -2.42 -3.73
N LEU A 167 -4.30 -2.83 -3.92
CA LEU A 167 -5.33 -2.96 -2.87
C LEU A 167 -5.51 -1.71 -1.99
N THR A 168 -5.19 -0.54 -2.55
CA THR A 168 -5.30 0.79 -1.92
C THR A 168 -5.83 1.77 -2.98
N PRO A 169 -6.83 2.61 -2.68
CA PRO A 169 -7.43 3.51 -3.67
C PRO A 169 -6.57 4.74 -3.94
N TYR A 170 -6.83 5.36 -5.09
CA TYR A 170 -6.64 6.79 -5.27
C TYR A 170 -7.95 7.42 -5.73
N ALA A 171 -8.04 8.75 -5.64
CA ALA A 171 -9.11 9.51 -6.24
C ALA A 171 -8.57 10.71 -7.01
N PHE A 172 -9.28 11.13 -8.05
CA PHE A 172 -8.93 12.32 -8.81
C PHE A 172 -10.15 13.16 -9.20
N LYS A 173 -9.91 14.46 -9.39
CA LYS A 173 -10.84 15.43 -9.96
C LYS A 173 -10.06 16.54 -10.65
N SER A 174 -10.31 16.76 -11.95
CA SER A 174 -9.55 17.72 -12.76
C SER A 174 -8.03 17.45 -12.64
N SER A 175 -7.22 18.42 -12.22
CA SER A 175 -5.80 18.20 -11.93
C SER A 175 -5.50 17.74 -10.49
N GLN A 176 -6.47 17.60 -9.58
CA GLN A 176 -6.19 17.13 -8.22
C GLN A 176 -6.21 15.60 -8.17
N TRP A 177 -5.20 14.99 -7.56
CA TRP A 177 -5.04 13.54 -7.42
C TRP A 177 -4.57 13.21 -6.00
N ILE A 178 -5.16 12.20 -5.35
CA ILE A 178 -4.76 11.78 -3.99
C ILE A 178 -4.81 10.26 -3.81
N GLY A 179 -3.71 9.68 -3.34
CA GLY A 179 -3.60 8.28 -2.93
C GLY A 179 -3.79 8.18 -1.42
N TYR A 180 -4.76 7.39 -0.97
CA TYR A 180 -5.25 7.42 0.41
C TYR A 180 -5.76 6.05 0.87
N ASP A 181 -6.06 5.92 2.16
CA ASP A 181 -6.70 4.74 2.74
C ASP A 181 -8.17 5.00 3.10
N ASP A 182 -9.01 3.97 2.92
CA ASP A 182 -10.41 3.97 3.34
C ASP A 182 -10.80 2.67 4.07
N GLN A 183 -12.07 2.53 4.41
CA GLN A 183 -12.59 1.37 5.14
C GLN A 183 -12.25 0.05 4.42
N GLN A 184 -12.23 0.02 3.08
CA GLN A 184 -11.94 -1.19 2.34
C GLN A 184 -10.44 -1.53 2.39
N SER A 185 -9.55 -0.56 2.11
CA SER A 185 -8.10 -0.84 2.14
C SER A 185 -7.59 -1.09 3.56
N LEU A 186 -8.11 -0.40 4.58
CA LEU A 186 -7.77 -0.67 5.98
C LEU A 186 -8.32 -2.01 6.49
N THR A 187 -9.50 -2.45 6.02
CA THR A 187 -10.00 -3.82 6.27
C THR A 187 -9.00 -4.86 5.75
N ILE A 188 -8.55 -4.69 4.50
CA ILE A 188 -7.59 -5.60 3.85
C ILE A 188 -6.24 -5.58 4.58
N LYS A 189 -5.74 -4.40 4.98
CA LYS A 189 -4.49 -4.26 5.74
C LYS A 189 -4.58 -4.85 7.16
N ALA A 190 -5.73 -4.78 7.82
CA ALA A 190 -5.97 -5.44 9.10
C ALA A 190 -5.99 -6.97 8.97
N GLN A 191 -6.63 -7.49 7.92
CA GLN A 191 -6.60 -8.92 7.58
C GLN A 191 -5.18 -9.39 7.23
N TYR A 192 -4.43 -8.59 6.46
CA TYR A 192 -3.03 -8.83 6.15
C TYR A 192 -2.18 -8.92 7.43
N ALA A 193 -2.28 -7.93 8.33
CA ALA A 193 -1.57 -7.92 9.61
C ALA A 193 -1.88 -9.17 10.46
N SER A 194 -3.15 -9.59 10.52
CA SER A 194 -3.54 -10.84 11.18
C SER A 194 -2.94 -12.08 10.52
N SER A 195 -2.95 -12.15 9.18
CA SER A 195 -2.41 -13.29 8.42
C SER A 195 -0.89 -13.45 8.55
N MET A 196 -0.18 -12.33 8.71
CA MET A 196 1.26 -12.26 8.93
C MET A 196 1.66 -12.44 10.41
N ASN A 197 0.70 -12.69 11.31
CA ASN A 197 0.89 -12.80 12.77
C ASN A 197 1.58 -11.57 13.38
N LEU A 198 1.23 -10.37 12.89
CA LEU A 198 1.73 -9.11 13.43
C LEU A 198 1.13 -8.82 14.82
N GLY A 199 1.85 -8.07 15.65
CA GLY A 199 1.42 -7.72 17.01
C GLY A 199 0.22 -6.79 17.09
N GLY A 200 -0.16 -6.15 15.98
CA GLY A 200 -1.35 -5.30 15.89
C GLY A 200 -1.24 -4.23 14.80
N ALA A 201 -2.02 -3.16 14.95
CA ALA A 201 -2.00 -1.99 14.09
C ALA A 201 -1.82 -0.70 14.90
N MET A 202 -1.08 0.25 14.33
CA MET A 202 -0.90 1.63 14.80
C MET A 202 -1.59 2.55 13.79
N VAL A 203 -2.13 3.67 14.24
CA VAL A 203 -2.81 4.64 13.35
C VAL A 203 -2.13 6.00 13.40
N TRP A 204 -1.96 6.62 12.23
CA TRP A 204 -1.45 7.97 12.09
C TRP A 204 -2.44 8.80 11.26
N SER A 205 -3.29 9.66 11.82
CA SER A 205 -3.44 9.97 13.25
C SER A 205 -4.92 10.10 13.62
N ILE A 206 -5.21 10.18 14.93
CA ILE A 206 -6.58 10.07 15.44
C ILE A 206 -7.50 11.23 15.01
N GLU A 207 -6.91 12.39 14.80
CA GLU A 207 -7.57 13.63 14.39
C GLU A 207 -7.82 13.75 12.88
N THR A 208 -7.21 12.88 12.05
CA THR A 208 -7.43 12.88 10.60
C THR A 208 -8.49 11.88 10.14
N ASP A 209 -8.97 10.96 10.99
CA ASP A 209 -10.18 10.15 10.74
C ASP A 209 -11.44 11.04 10.65
N ASP A 210 -12.57 10.49 10.23
CA ASP A 210 -13.90 11.09 10.41
C ASP A 210 -14.31 11.03 11.90
N PHE A 211 -13.55 11.69 12.76
CA PHE A 211 -13.67 11.65 14.23
C PHE A 211 -14.98 12.27 14.74
N ARG A 212 -15.70 12.99 13.87
CA ARG A 212 -17.03 13.57 14.14
C ARG A 212 -18.18 12.76 13.51
N GLY A 213 -17.90 11.86 12.57
CA GLY A 213 -18.90 11.12 11.82
C GLY A 213 -19.66 11.99 10.80
N LEU A 214 -19.07 13.09 10.31
CA LEU A 214 -19.72 14.02 9.38
C LEU A 214 -19.93 13.42 7.99
N CYS A 215 -19.06 12.51 7.57
CA CYS A 215 -19.18 11.83 6.29
C CYS A 215 -20.07 10.59 6.41
N HIS A 216 -19.81 9.75 7.42
CA HIS A 216 -20.35 8.38 7.54
C HIS A 216 -21.41 8.18 8.63
N ASN A 217 -21.77 9.21 9.41
CA ASN A 217 -22.60 9.13 10.62
C ASN A 217 -22.03 8.22 11.73
N VAL A 218 -20.73 7.89 11.65
CA VAL A 218 -20.02 7.05 12.62
C VAL A 218 -18.68 7.72 12.95
N PRO A 219 -18.51 8.25 14.18
CA PRO A 219 -17.23 8.81 14.63
C PRO A 219 -16.12 7.76 14.60
N PHE A 220 -14.92 8.16 14.17
CA PHE A 220 -13.72 7.30 14.08
C PHE A 220 -13.94 6.05 13.22
N ILE A 221 -14.52 6.23 12.04
CA ILE A 221 -14.90 5.11 11.17
C ILE A 221 -13.68 4.29 10.75
N LEU A 222 -12.56 4.92 10.38
CA LEU A 222 -11.37 4.20 9.94
C LEU A 222 -10.70 3.45 11.11
N ILE A 223 -10.61 4.05 12.30
CA ILE A 223 -10.03 3.38 13.48
C ILE A 223 -10.87 2.19 13.96
N LYS A 224 -12.20 2.27 13.78
CA LYS A 224 -13.12 1.18 14.15
C LYS A 224 -13.06 0.02 13.16
N THR A 225 -12.82 0.28 11.87
CA THR A 225 -12.85 -0.75 10.83
C THR A 225 -11.89 -1.95 11.09
N PRO A 226 -10.59 -1.78 11.38
CA PRO A 226 -9.69 -2.88 11.75
C PRO A 226 -10.10 -3.70 12.99
N ARG A 227 -10.90 -3.13 13.89
CA ARG A 227 -11.30 -3.77 15.16
C ARG A 227 -12.46 -4.74 14.98
N THR A 228 -13.38 -4.48 14.05
CA THR A 228 -14.56 -5.33 13.83
C THR A 228 -14.23 -6.62 13.07
N THR A 229 -13.18 -6.60 12.25
CA THR A 229 -12.74 -7.74 11.44
C THR A 229 -12.01 -8.78 12.27
N THR A 230 -11.20 -8.36 13.25
CA THR A 230 -10.44 -9.25 14.15
C THR A 230 -11.31 -10.00 15.16
N THR A 231 -12.51 -9.50 15.47
CA THR A 231 -13.50 -10.21 16.31
C THR A 231 -14.35 -11.25 15.57
N THR A 232 -14.33 -11.27 14.23
CA THR A 232 -15.27 -12.08 13.43
C THR A 232 -14.59 -13.30 12.79
N THR A 233 -13.88 -14.09 13.59
CA THR A 233 -13.35 -15.41 13.19
C THR A 233 -14.45 -16.48 13.26
N THR A 234 -15.57 -16.25 12.57
CA THR A 234 -16.59 -17.30 12.38
C THR A 234 -16.02 -18.35 11.44
N PRO A 235 -16.00 -19.65 11.79
CA PRO A 235 -15.54 -20.68 10.88
C PRO A 235 -16.41 -20.68 9.62
N VAL A 236 -15.80 -20.44 8.46
CA VAL A 236 -16.47 -20.64 7.17
C VAL A 236 -16.65 -22.14 7.00
N THR A 237 -17.83 -22.63 7.39
CA THR A 237 -18.25 -24.00 7.09
C THR A 237 -18.48 -24.10 5.60
N THR A 238 -17.47 -24.60 4.88
CA THR A 238 -17.58 -24.89 3.44
C THR A 238 -18.59 -26.01 3.22
N THR A 239 -19.85 -25.64 3.04
CA THR A 239 -20.90 -26.56 2.61
C THR A 239 -20.67 -26.89 1.14
N THR A 240 -19.93 -27.95 0.89
CA THR A 240 -19.70 -28.51 -0.45
C THR A 240 -21.02 -29.01 -1.04
N THR A 241 -21.71 -28.17 -1.81
CA THR A 241 -22.92 -28.56 -2.52
C THR A 241 -22.57 -29.56 -3.62
N LYS A 242 -22.80 -30.84 -3.33
CA LYS A 242 -22.62 -31.95 -4.28
C LYS A 242 -23.61 -31.80 -5.43
N ILE A 243 -23.13 -31.36 -6.60
CA ILE A 243 -23.95 -31.32 -7.82
C ILE A 243 -24.32 -32.75 -8.20
N SER A 244 -25.61 -33.07 -8.11
CA SER A 244 -26.16 -34.36 -8.52
C SER A 244 -26.44 -34.35 -10.02
N SER A 245 -25.82 -35.26 -10.75
CA SER A 245 -26.08 -35.49 -12.18
C SER A 245 -27.49 -36.06 -12.38
N THR A 246 -28.29 -35.44 -13.25
CA THR A 246 -29.61 -35.94 -13.65
C THR A 246 -29.65 -36.15 -15.17
N SER A 247 -30.33 -37.21 -15.60
CA SER A 247 -30.22 -37.83 -16.93
C SER A 247 -30.98 -37.14 -18.07
N THR A 248 -30.42 -37.26 -19.27
CA THR A 248 -31.00 -36.93 -20.59
C THR A 248 -32.29 -37.70 -20.90
N PRO A 249 -33.19 -37.12 -21.72
CA PRO A 249 -33.99 -37.88 -22.69
C PRO A 249 -33.64 -37.52 -24.15
N SER A 250 -33.69 -38.51 -25.03
CA SER A 250 -33.29 -38.44 -26.44
C SER A 250 -34.40 -37.94 -27.39
N THR A 251 -34.02 -37.30 -28.52
CA THR A 251 -34.88 -37.26 -29.73
C THR A 251 -34.05 -37.28 -31.03
N THR A 252 -34.61 -37.94 -32.05
CA THR A 252 -34.03 -38.31 -33.37
C THR A 252 -34.93 -37.77 -34.50
N THR A 253 -34.53 -37.53 -35.76
CA THR A 253 -33.29 -37.77 -36.54
C THR A 253 -33.24 -36.77 -37.72
N GLN A 254 -32.07 -36.43 -38.28
CA GLN A 254 -31.76 -36.49 -39.74
C GLN A 254 -30.36 -35.92 -40.05
N GLY A 255 -29.69 -36.44 -41.08
CA GLY A 255 -28.34 -36.01 -41.47
C GLY A 255 -28.17 -35.90 -42.97
N THR A 256 -27.09 -35.24 -43.39
CA THR A 256 -26.60 -35.24 -44.78
C THR A 256 -25.08 -35.24 -44.79
N THR A 257 -24.47 -36.13 -45.59
CA THR A 257 -23.02 -36.33 -45.71
C THR A 257 -22.51 -35.77 -47.04
N ILE A 258 -21.47 -34.93 -47.06
CA ILE A 258 -20.55 -34.75 -48.21
C ILE A 258 -19.09 -34.62 -47.70
N CYS A 259 -18.14 -35.02 -48.56
CA CYS A 259 -16.72 -35.29 -48.31
C CYS A 259 -15.80 -34.04 -48.26
N GLY A 260 -14.51 -34.22 -47.91
CA GLY A 260 -13.46 -33.20 -47.80
C GLY A 260 -12.83 -32.74 -49.15
N PRO A 261 -11.53 -32.34 -49.24
CA PRO A 261 -10.41 -32.83 -48.43
C PRO A 261 -9.38 -31.78 -47.91
N THR A 262 -8.40 -32.33 -47.19
CA THR A 262 -7.04 -31.88 -46.82
C THR A 262 -6.38 -30.70 -47.56
N SER A 263 -5.68 -29.84 -46.80
CA SER A 263 -4.38 -29.25 -47.21
C SER A 263 -3.58 -28.79 -45.98
N SER A 264 -2.26 -28.67 -46.12
CA SER A 264 -1.30 -28.76 -45.01
C SER A 264 -0.09 -27.82 -45.19
N ILE A 265 0.63 -27.53 -44.08
CA ILE A 265 1.96 -26.90 -44.01
C ILE A 265 1.97 -25.41 -44.46
N THR A 266 2.40 -24.45 -43.64
CA THR A 266 3.82 -24.03 -43.58
C THR A 266 4.09 -23.09 -42.39
N THR A 267 5.11 -23.43 -41.60
CA THR A 267 5.76 -22.55 -40.63
C THR A 267 6.71 -21.58 -41.31
N THR A 268 6.72 -20.30 -40.91
CA THR A 268 7.84 -19.39 -41.21
C THR A 268 8.21 -18.57 -39.98
N LYS A 269 9.50 -18.59 -39.63
CA LYS A 269 10.10 -17.90 -38.49
C LYS A 269 10.85 -16.67 -39.04
N SER A 270 10.78 -15.53 -38.35
CA SER A 270 11.51 -14.30 -38.72
C SER A 270 12.05 -13.59 -37.47
N PRO A 271 13.08 -12.72 -37.58
CA PRO A 271 14.26 -12.88 -36.72
C PRO A 271 14.42 -11.80 -35.65
N SER A 272 15.18 -12.16 -34.61
CA SER A 272 15.65 -11.24 -33.57
C SER A 272 16.70 -10.27 -34.13
N ILE A 273 16.52 -8.97 -33.86
CA ILE A 273 17.55 -7.95 -34.07
C ILE A 273 18.17 -7.61 -32.72
N TYR A 274 19.48 -7.78 -32.60
CA TYR A 274 20.27 -7.26 -31.48
C TYR A 274 20.74 -5.85 -31.82
N THR A 275 20.57 -4.91 -30.90
CA THR A 275 21.15 -3.56 -30.98
C THR A 275 21.99 -3.32 -29.75
N THR A 276 23.29 -3.05 -29.94
CA THR A 276 24.24 -2.73 -28.87
C THR A 276 24.23 -1.22 -28.58
N LEU A 277 24.18 -0.85 -27.30
CA LEU A 277 24.30 0.54 -26.83
C LEU A 277 25.73 0.81 -26.33
N PRO A 278 26.33 1.98 -26.64
CA PRO A 278 27.63 2.39 -26.11
C PRO A 278 27.53 2.96 -24.67
N PRO A 279 28.66 3.14 -23.95
CA PRO A 279 28.67 3.41 -22.51
C PRO A 279 28.26 4.84 -22.12
N ILE A 280 27.69 4.97 -20.92
CA ILE A 280 27.36 6.25 -20.27
C ILE A 280 28.56 6.75 -19.47
N THR A 281 29.02 7.98 -19.73
CA THR A 281 29.97 8.70 -18.88
C THR A 281 29.25 9.37 -17.71
N THR A 282 29.66 9.05 -16.48
CA THR A 282 29.17 9.69 -15.26
C THR A 282 30.01 10.90 -14.89
N THR A 283 29.36 12.04 -14.64
CA THR A 283 29.95 13.20 -13.95
C THR A 283 29.23 13.40 -12.62
N ALA A 284 30.00 13.47 -11.53
CA ALA A 284 29.46 13.57 -10.19
C ALA A 284 29.05 15.02 -9.85
N GLY A 285 27.78 15.23 -9.53
CA GLY A 285 27.28 16.48 -8.93
C GLY A 285 27.37 16.42 -7.40
N ALA A 286 27.79 17.52 -6.77
CA ALA A 286 27.87 17.64 -5.31
C ALA A 286 26.47 17.77 -4.66
N PRO A 287 26.29 17.34 -3.39
CA PRO A 287 25.00 17.43 -2.70
C PRO A 287 24.67 18.87 -2.26
N PRO A 288 23.37 19.26 -2.25
CA PRO A 288 22.93 20.54 -1.71
C PRO A 288 22.96 20.57 -0.16
N PRO A 289 23.00 21.76 0.46
CA PRO A 289 23.16 21.90 1.90
C PRO A 289 21.85 21.65 2.67
N ASN A 290 21.96 21.07 3.86
CA ASN A 290 20.87 20.94 4.82
C ASN A 290 20.44 22.33 5.35
N THR A 291 19.14 22.53 5.48
CA THR A 291 18.54 23.55 6.36
C THR A 291 17.61 22.89 7.37
N LEU A 292 17.57 23.48 8.57
CA LEU A 292 16.86 23.01 9.77
C LEU A 292 15.34 23.17 9.67
#